data_AF-A0A5M8Q4N5-F1
#
_entry.id   AF-A0A5M8Q4N5-F1
#
_cell.length_a   1.000
_cell.length_b   1.000
_cell.length_c   1.000
_cell.angle_alpha   90.00
_cell.angle_beta   90.00
_cell.angle_gamma   90.00
#
_symmetry.space_group_name_H-M   'P 1'
#
loop_
_entity.id
_entity.type
_entity.pdbx_description
1 polymer ?
#
loop_
_entity_poly.entity_id
_entity_poly.type
_entity_poly.pdbx_seq_one_letter_code
_entity_poly.pdbx_strand_id
1 'polypeptide(L)'
;MIRSQFCANAPRTEAGTTLPRRNHSIRPRHSTSTVLWCAPGSETYIILRMIRLIPGPAVVRLLREASVFVSSHLAIIGDGLLAGGRFAWLNDALAVEVANANNHQTTWGVLRAALVALDDYMEVNEQVGAAEFTIFDGGTEVGTGLIGMR
;
A
#
# COMPACT_ATOMS: atom_id res chain seq x y z
N MET A 1 26.12 -8.23 4.54
CA MET A 1 25.53 -8.48 3.21
C MET A 1 24.03 -8.27 3.32
N ILE A 2 23.48 -7.22 2.71
CA ILE A 2 22.04 -7.02 2.61
C ILE A 2 21.57 -7.91 1.47
N ARG A 3 20.61 -8.82 1.73
CA ARG A 3 19.98 -9.61 0.66
C ARG A 3 18.97 -8.72 -0.05
N SER A 4 19.05 -8.64 -1.38
CA SER A 4 18.01 -8.01 -2.20
C SER A 4 16.66 -8.65 -1.91
N GLN A 5 15.64 -7.83 -1.67
CA GLN A 5 14.26 -8.26 -1.50
C GLN A 5 13.53 -8.11 -2.83
N PHE A 6 12.64 -9.04 -3.14
CA PHE A 6 11.90 -9.06 -4.40
C PHE A 6 10.40 -8.98 -4.15
N CYS A 7 9.70 -8.27 -5.03
CA CYS A 7 8.25 -8.09 -4.98
C CYS A 7 7.52 -9.43 -5.14
N ALA A 8 6.54 -9.73 -4.28
CA ALA A 8 5.74 -10.95 -4.42
C ALA A 8 4.87 -10.95 -5.69
N ASN A 9 4.39 -9.77 -6.12
CA ASN A 9 3.65 -9.59 -7.38
C ASN A 9 4.55 -9.49 -8.63
N ALA A 10 5.86 -9.40 -8.44
CA ALA A 10 6.84 -9.36 -9.51
C ALA A 10 8.17 -9.99 -9.06
N PRO A 11 8.28 -11.34 -9.07
CA PRO A 11 9.39 -12.06 -8.43
C PRO A 11 10.79 -11.82 -9.01
N ARG A 12 10.89 -11.04 -10.10
CA ARG A 12 12.15 -10.63 -10.73
C ARG A 12 12.44 -9.14 -10.53
N THR A 13 11.57 -8.41 -9.86
CA THR A 13 11.69 -6.99 -9.57
C THR A 13 12.20 -6.84 -8.15
N GLU A 14 13.35 -6.19 -8.01
CA GLU A 14 13.90 -5.81 -6.70
C GLU A 14 13.00 -4.72 -6.09
N ALA A 15 12.67 -4.86 -4.81
CA ALA A 15 11.87 -3.88 -4.10
C ALA A 15 12.57 -2.50 -4.11
N GLY A 16 11.80 -1.43 -4.33
CA GLY A 16 12.37 -0.09 -4.51
C GLY A 16 12.76 0.23 -5.95
N THR A 17 12.50 -0.65 -6.92
CA THR A 17 12.68 -0.37 -8.35
C THR A 17 11.34 -0.25 -9.07
N THR A 18 11.30 0.53 -10.16
CA THR A 18 10.04 0.78 -10.88
C THR A 18 9.47 -0.50 -11.52
N LEU A 19 8.29 -0.91 -11.08
CA LEU A 19 7.55 -2.03 -11.68
C LEU A 19 6.83 -1.58 -12.97
N PRO A 20 7.02 -2.22 -14.14
CA PRO A 20 6.24 -1.89 -15.33
C PRO A 20 4.74 -2.11 -15.10
N ARG A 21 3.91 -1.20 -15.60
CA ARG A 21 2.45 -1.16 -15.36
C ARG A 21 1.67 -2.42 -15.78
N ARG A 22 2.26 -3.42 -16.46
CA ARG A 22 1.56 -4.62 -16.96
C ARG A 22 2.45 -5.88 -17.01
N ASN A 23 2.99 -6.36 -15.89
CA ASN A 23 3.59 -7.69 -15.88
C ASN A 23 3.50 -8.39 -14.51
N HIS A 24 2.30 -8.86 -14.16
CA HIS A 24 2.05 -9.65 -12.96
C HIS A 24 2.31 -11.13 -13.25
N SER A 25 3.56 -11.58 -13.07
CA SER A 25 3.86 -13.02 -13.07
C SER A 25 3.76 -13.53 -11.63
N ILE A 26 2.56 -13.94 -11.23
CA ILE A 26 2.31 -14.46 -9.88
C ILE A 26 2.85 -15.90 -9.81
N ARG A 27 3.82 -16.14 -8.92
CA ARG A 27 4.18 -17.49 -8.47
C ARG A 27 4.02 -17.55 -6.96
N PRO A 28 3.36 -18.57 -6.39
CA PRO A 28 3.26 -18.69 -4.94
C PRO A 28 4.64 -18.99 -4.36
N ARG A 29 5.19 -18.15 -3.46
CA ARG A 29 6.36 -18.54 -2.65
C ARG A 29 6.44 -17.90 -1.25
N HIS A 30 6.68 -18.82 -0.31
CA HIS A 30 7.28 -18.76 1.03
C HIS A 30 6.58 -18.06 2.21
N SER A 31 6.58 -18.80 3.32
CA SER A 31 5.86 -18.58 4.58
C SER A 31 6.49 -17.51 5.48
N THR A 32 6.37 -16.25 5.09
CA THR A 32 6.49 -15.14 6.04
C THR A 32 5.08 -14.66 6.40
N SER A 33 4.86 -14.30 7.67
CA SER A 33 3.59 -13.69 8.11
C SER A 33 3.34 -12.30 7.48
N THR A 34 4.35 -11.77 6.78
CA THR A 34 4.33 -10.53 6.03
C THR A 34 4.56 -10.79 4.54
N VAL A 35 3.93 -9.97 3.70
CA VAL A 35 4.03 -10.03 2.23
C VAL A 35 4.59 -8.70 1.74
N LEU A 36 5.65 -8.75 0.92
CA LEU A 36 6.19 -7.58 0.23
C LEU A 36 5.50 -7.43 -1.13
N TRP A 37 4.84 -6.30 -1.36
CA TRP A 37 4.05 -6.04 -2.56
C TRP A 37 4.40 -4.68 -3.18
N CYS A 38 4.75 -4.66 -4.46
CA CYS A 38 5.24 -3.45 -5.12
C CYS A 38 4.15 -2.72 -5.89
N ALA A 39 4.13 -1.39 -5.80
CA ALA A 39 3.19 -0.56 -6.54
C ALA A 39 3.60 -0.45 -8.01
N PRO A 40 2.69 -0.70 -8.97
CA PRO A 40 3.01 -0.53 -10.39
C PRO A 40 3.35 0.93 -10.73
N GLY A 41 4.42 1.13 -11.52
CA GLY A 41 4.84 2.44 -12.01
C GLY A 41 5.46 3.35 -10.95
N SER A 42 5.83 2.81 -9.80
CA SER A 42 6.51 3.54 -8.71
C SER A 42 7.69 2.73 -8.16
N GLU A 43 8.59 3.39 -7.43
CA GLU A 43 9.56 2.74 -6.54
C GLU A 43 8.93 2.39 -5.18
N THR A 44 7.69 2.83 -4.94
CA THR A 44 6.95 2.55 -3.71
C THR A 44 6.54 1.08 -3.61
N TYR A 45 6.70 0.49 -2.42
CA TYR A 45 6.18 -0.83 -2.09
C TYR A 45 5.68 -0.88 -0.64
N ILE A 46 4.86 -1.87 -0.33
CA ILE A 46 4.39 -2.13 1.02
C ILE A 46 4.89 -3.48 1.53
N ILE A 47 5.15 -3.55 2.83
CA ILE A 47 5.27 -4.82 3.56
C ILE A 47 4.03 -4.92 4.43
N LEU A 48 3.13 -5.84 4.10
CA LEU A 48 1.81 -5.94 4.73
C LEU A 48 1.63 -7.24 5.49
N ARG A 49 0.75 -7.23 6.49
CA ARG A 49 0.26 -8.41 7.20
C ARG A 49 -1.24 -8.33 7.34
N MET A 50 -1.93 -9.37 6.88
CA MET A 50 -3.36 -9.53 7.11
C MET A 50 -3.61 -9.88 8.58
N ILE A 51 -4.50 -9.13 9.22
CA ILE A 51 -4.90 -9.33 10.62
C ILE A 51 -6.10 -10.27 10.70
N ARG A 52 -7.15 -9.98 9.93
CA ARG A 52 -8.36 -10.80 9.82
C ARG A 52 -9.15 -10.44 8.57
N LEU A 53 -9.95 -11.40 8.08
CA LEU A 53 -10.89 -11.14 7.00
C LEU A 53 -12.09 -10.32 7.50
N ILE A 54 -12.58 -9.44 6.64
CA ILE A 54 -13.75 -8.57 6.86
C ILE A 54 -14.60 -8.66 5.59
N PRO A 55 -15.94 -8.48 5.64
CA PRO A 55 -16.77 -8.45 4.43
C PRO A 55 -16.18 -7.57 3.32
N GLY A 56 -15.78 -8.23 2.23
CA GLY A 56 -15.00 -7.62 1.16
C GLY A 56 -15.59 -6.34 0.58
N PRO A 57 -16.92 -6.26 0.30
CA PRO A 57 -17.51 -5.06 -0.28
C PRO A 57 -17.32 -3.78 0.53
N ALA A 58 -17.24 -3.87 1.87
CA ALA A 58 -17.06 -2.69 2.72
C ALA A 58 -15.61 -2.17 2.67
N VAL A 59 -14.63 -3.07 2.73
CA VAL A 59 -13.20 -2.73 2.64
C VAL A 59 -12.85 -2.22 1.24
N VAL A 60 -13.35 -2.86 0.17
CA VAL A 60 -13.14 -2.42 -1.22
C VAL A 60 -13.76 -1.04 -1.44
N ARG A 61 -14.96 -0.77 -0.90
CA ARG A 61 -15.57 0.56 -0.96
C ARG A 61 -14.69 1.61 -0.28
N LEU A 62 -14.19 1.31 0.93
CA LEU A 62 -13.30 2.20 1.67
C LEU A 62 -12.03 2.53 0.89
N LEU A 63 -11.34 1.51 0.37
CA LEU A 63 -10.11 1.68 -0.42
C LEU A 63 -10.37 2.48 -1.70
N ARG A 64 -11.47 2.21 -2.39
CA ARG A 64 -11.85 2.95 -3.60
C ARG A 64 -12.12 4.42 -3.29
N GLU A 65 -12.91 4.73 -2.26
CA GLU A 65 -13.23 6.10 -1.86
C GLU A 65 -11.96 6.87 -1.47
N ALA A 66 -11.10 6.28 -0.64
CA ALA A 66 -9.82 6.85 -0.26
C ALA A 66 -8.91 7.08 -1.49
N SER A 67 -8.83 6.11 -2.41
CA SER A 67 -8.03 6.21 -3.63
C SER A 67 -8.54 7.28 -4.58
N VAL A 68 -9.86 7.44 -4.69
CA VAL A 68 -10.50 8.51 -5.48
C VAL A 68 -10.18 9.87 -4.88
N PHE A 69 -10.27 10.02 -3.56
CA PHE A 69 -9.92 11.25 -2.87
C PHE A 69 -8.45 11.63 -3.12
N VAL A 70 -7.52 10.71 -2.89
CA VAL A 70 -6.08 10.94 -3.09
C VAL A 70 -5.77 11.25 -4.56
N SER A 71 -6.37 10.53 -5.50
CA SER A 71 -6.18 10.79 -6.93
C SER A 71 -6.72 12.17 -7.33
N SER A 72 -7.83 12.61 -6.74
CA SER A 72 -8.40 13.94 -6.97
C SER A 72 -7.49 15.04 -6.41
N HIS A 73 -6.92 14.83 -5.22
CA HIS A 73 -5.92 15.74 -4.64
C HIS A 73 -4.72 15.91 -5.59
N LEU A 74 -4.14 14.80 -6.04
CA LEU A 74 -3.00 14.82 -6.96
C LEU A 74 -3.33 15.50 -8.30
N ALA A 75 -4.55 15.35 -8.81
CA ALA A 75 -4.96 15.98 -10.07
C ALA A 75 -5.17 17.49 -9.95
N ILE A 76 -5.66 17.97 -8.80
CA ILE A 76 -6.05 19.37 -8.60
C ILE A 76 -4.91 20.20 -8.00
N ILE A 77 -4.23 19.64 -6.98
CA ILE A 77 -3.22 20.33 -6.18
C ILE A 77 -1.81 19.90 -6.59
N GLY A 78 -1.66 18.65 -7.01
CA GLY A 78 -0.36 18.05 -7.34
C GLY A 78 0.18 17.17 -6.20
N ASP A 79 1.39 16.66 -6.41
CA ASP A 79 2.09 15.92 -5.37
C ASP A 79 2.75 16.87 -4.35
N GLY A 80 2.97 16.35 -3.16
CA GLY A 80 3.54 17.09 -2.05
C GLY A 80 3.44 16.30 -0.75
N LEU A 81 3.94 16.90 0.32
CA LEU A 81 3.91 16.28 1.63
C LEU A 81 2.47 16.10 2.13
N LEU A 82 2.24 14.96 2.77
CA LEU A 82 1.01 14.71 3.49
C LEU A 82 0.91 15.69 4.67
N ALA A 83 -0.03 16.63 4.60
CA ALA A 83 -0.16 17.68 5.61
C ALA A 83 -0.41 17.09 7.01
N GLY A 84 0.41 17.50 7.98
CA GLY A 84 0.36 16.96 9.34
C GLY A 84 0.88 15.53 9.48
N GLY A 85 1.48 14.95 8.43
CA GLY A 85 2.11 13.63 8.45
C GLY A 85 1.15 12.48 8.70
N ARG A 86 -0.15 12.69 8.48
CA ARG A 86 -1.19 11.68 8.67
C ARG A 86 -2.31 11.79 7.65
N PHE A 87 -2.89 10.65 7.31
CA PHE A 87 -4.07 10.49 6.49
C PHE A 87 -5.03 9.57 7.22
N ALA A 88 -6.30 9.91 7.23
CA ALA A 88 -7.35 9.05 7.74
C ALA A 88 -8.58 9.21 6.84
N TRP A 89 -9.07 8.09 6.34
CA TRP A 89 -10.33 8.01 5.62
C TRP A 89 -11.24 7.01 6.33
N LEU A 90 -12.47 7.42 6.61
CA LEU A 90 -13.43 6.66 7.40
C LEU A 90 -14.70 6.44 6.58
N ASN A 91 -15.24 5.22 6.65
CA ASN A 91 -16.60 4.94 6.22
C ASN A 91 -17.29 4.00 7.20
N ASP A 92 -18.56 4.25 7.53
CA ASP A 92 -19.34 3.44 8.47
C ASP A 92 -18.56 3.08 9.75
N ALA A 93 -18.08 1.84 9.87
CA ALA A 93 -17.31 1.30 10.99
C ALA A 93 -15.85 0.94 10.63
N LEU A 94 -15.38 1.32 9.44
CA LEU A 94 -14.04 1.04 8.96
C LEU A 94 -13.23 2.33 8.77
N ALA A 95 -11.91 2.19 8.90
CA ALA A 95 -10.97 3.26 8.61
C ALA A 95 -9.75 2.72 7.88
N VAL A 96 -9.17 3.56 7.02
CA VAL A 96 -7.80 3.42 6.53
C VAL A 96 -7.02 4.62 7.04
N GLU A 97 -5.94 4.34 7.73
CA GLU A 97 -5.10 5.32 8.39
C GLU A 97 -3.66 5.12 7.93
N VAL A 98 -2.97 6.22 7.64
CA VAL A 98 -1.56 6.22 7.30
C VAL A 98 -0.87 7.35 8.06
N ALA A 99 0.30 7.08 8.61
CA ALA A 99 1.12 8.07 9.30
C ALA A 99 2.57 7.98 8.84
N ASN A 100 3.28 9.10 8.92
CA ASN A 100 4.73 9.16 8.74
C ASN A 100 5.45 8.22 9.70
N ALA A 101 6.53 7.59 9.24
CA ALA A 101 7.35 6.68 10.04
C ALA A 101 8.78 7.21 10.15
N ASN A 102 9.42 6.97 11.31
CA ASN A 102 10.85 7.21 11.52
C ASN A 102 11.38 8.59 11.09
N ASN A 103 10.59 9.66 11.29
CA ASN A 103 10.88 11.04 10.83
C ASN A 103 10.95 11.23 9.31
N HIS A 104 10.65 10.19 8.52
CA HIS A 104 10.47 10.29 7.08
C HIS A 104 9.02 10.70 6.78
N GLN A 105 8.84 11.32 5.61
CA GLN A 105 7.59 11.95 5.25
C GLN A 105 6.96 11.24 4.07
N THR A 106 5.70 10.87 4.22
CA THR A 106 4.88 10.36 3.13
C THR A 106 4.40 11.52 2.25
N THR A 107 4.47 11.35 0.93
CA THR A 107 3.83 12.27 -0.03
C THR A 107 2.46 11.73 -0.47
N TRP A 108 1.65 12.57 -1.10
CA TRP A 108 0.39 12.14 -1.70
C TRP A 108 0.59 11.08 -2.79
N GLY A 109 1.66 11.19 -3.58
CA GLY A 109 2.05 10.19 -4.59
C GLY A 109 2.38 8.84 -3.98
N VAL A 110 3.17 8.83 -2.91
CA VAL A 110 3.51 7.62 -2.13
C VAL A 110 2.27 7.01 -1.50
N LEU A 111 1.39 7.82 -0.89
CA LEU A 111 0.13 7.34 -0.32
C LEU A 111 -0.73 6.65 -1.39
N ARG A 112 -0.88 7.27 -2.58
CA ARG A 112 -1.61 6.66 -3.70
C ARG A 112 -1.00 5.32 -4.10
N ALA A 113 0.32 5.26 -4.25
CA ALA A 113 1.02 4.04 -4.67
C ALA A 113 0.86 2.92 -3.62
N ALA A 114 0.91 3.25 -2.33
CA ALA A 114 0.66 2.30 -1.24
C ALA A 114 -0.77 1.76 -1.24
N LEU A 115 -1.78 2.62 -1.44
CA LEU A 115 -3.18 2.19 -1.55
C LEU A 115 -3.40 1.29 -2.76
N VAL A 116 -2.77 1.59 -3.91
CA VAL A 116 -2.82 0.75 -5.11
C VAL A 116 -2.18 -0.62 -4.86
N ALA A 117 -1.02 -0.66 -4.20
CA ALA A 117 -0.36 -1.92 -3.86
C ALA A 117 -1.22 -2.78 -2.92
N LEU A 118 -1.89 -2.16 -1.95
CA LEU A 118 -2.78 -2.86 -1.03
C LEU A 118 -4.02 -3.42 -1.74
N ASP A 119 -4.68 -2.61 -2.59
CA ASP A 119 -5.84 -3.02 -3.38
C ASP A 119 -5.49 -4.18 -4.33
N ASP A 120 -4.37 -4.07 -5.06
CA ASP A 120 -3.87 -5.12 -5.95
C ASP A 120 -3.57 -6.42 -5.21
N TYR A 121 -2.95 -6.35 -4.03
CA TYR A 121 -2.73 -7.54 -3.19
C TYR A 121 -4.05 -8.21 -2.80
N MET A 122 -5.02 -7.44 -2.30
CA MET A 122 -6.31 -7.98 -1.84
C MET A 122 -7.11 -8.59 -3.00
N GLU A 123 -7.07 -7.96 -4.18
CA GLU A 123 -7.72 -8.46 -5.39
C GLU A 123 -7.07 -9.76 -5.88
N VAL A 124 -5.75 -9.77 -6.07
CA VAL A 124 -5.01 -10.91 -6.63
C VAL A 124 -5.06 -12.15 -5.74
N ASN A 125 -5.06 -11.96 -4.42
CA ASN A 125 -5.04 -13.08 -3.47
C ASN A 125 -6.44 -13.45 -2.95
N GLU A 126 -7.49 -12.76 -3.39
CA GLU A 126 -8.86 -12.92 -2.86
C GLU A 126 -8.93 -12.78 -1.33
N GLN A 127 -8.06 -11.94 -0.76
CA GLN A 127 -7.87 -11.75 0.68
C GLN A 127 -8.20 -10.32 1.07
N VAL A 128 -9.50 -10.06 1.28
CA VAL A 128 -9.98 -8.74 1.70
C VAL A 128 -10.21 -8.71 3.21
N GLY A 129 -9.66 -7.71 3.89
CA GLY A 129 -9.75 -7.66 5.35
C GLY A 129 -9.00 -6.53 6.01
N ALA A 130 -8.90 -6.62 7.33
CA ALA A 130 -8.03 -5.75 8.11
C ALA A 130 -6.56 -6.14 7.88
N ALA A 131 -5.71 -5.13 7.73
CA ALA A 131 -4.29 -5.29 7.52
C ALA A 131 -3.51 -4.16 8.17
N GLU A 132 -2.30 -4.46 8.61
CA GLU A 132 -1.26 -3.48 8.91
C GLU A 132 -0.22 -3.52 7.78
N PHE A 133 0.36 -2.38 7.46
CA PHE A 133 1.38 -2.29 6.42
C PHE A 133 2.39 -1.19 6.69
N THR A 134 3.63 -1.42 6.28
CA THR A 134 4.70 -0.43 6.24
C THR A 134 4.94 -0.01 4.80
N ILE A 135 5.12 1.28 4.57
CA ILE A 135 5.30 1.90 3.25
C ILE A 135 6.77 2.27 3.08
N PHE A 136 7.35 1.79 2.00
CA PHE A 136 8.69 2.15 1.56
C PHE A 136 8.61 2.87 0.22
N ASP A 137 9.48 3.85 0.03
CA ASP A 137 9.72 4.51 -1.25
C ASP A 137 11.21 4.42 -1.58
N GLY A 138 11.54 3.72 -2.67
CA GLY A 138 12.90 3.28 -2.92
C GLY A 138 13.41 2.44 -1.75
N GLY A 139 14.56 2.78 -1.18
CA GLY A 139 15.14 2.08 -0.02
C GLY A 139 14.71 2.60 1.36
N THR A 140 13.73 3.52 1.43
CA THR A 140 13.43 4.30 2.65
C THR A 140 12.04 4.00 3.18
N GLU A 141 11.92 3.68 4.47
CA GLU A 141 10.63 3.60 5.16
C GLU A 141 10.08 5.02 5.37
N VAL A 142 8.90 5.29 4.83
CA VAL A 142 8.30 6.64 4.80
C VAL A 142 6.98 6.73 5.56
N GLY A 143 6.32 5.61 5.80
CA GLY A 143 5.05 5.58 6.53
C GLY A 143 4.63 4.21 7.01
N THR A 144 3.64 4.18 7.89
CA THR A 144 2.91 2.98 8.31
C THR A 144 1.42 3.21 8.12
N GLY A 145 0.67 2.13 7.96
CA GLY A 145 -0.76 2.21 7.80
C GLY A 145 -1.51 1.01 8.36
N LEU A 146 -2.79 1.23 8.58
CA LEU A 146 -3.74 0.25 9.05
C LEU A 146 -5.05 0.43 8.29
N ILE A 147 -5.65 -0.69 7.90
CA ILE A 147 -7.04 -0.74 7.43
C ILE A 147 -7.81 -1.73 8.29
N GLY A 148 -9.03 -1.38 8.69
CA GLY A 148 -9.84 -2.28 9.51
C GLY A 148 -10.99 -1.58 10.23
N MET A 149 -11.58 -2.28 11.20
CA MET A 149 -12.60 -1.69 12.06
C MET A 149 -12.00 -0.64 12.97
N ARG A 150 -12.70 0.48 13.13
CA ARG A 150 -12.34 1.56 14.03
C ARG A 150 -13.12 1.49 15.34
#